data_AF-A0AAV7EH37-F1
#
_entry.id   AF-A0AAV7EH37-F1
#
_cell.length_a   1.000
_cell.length_b   1.000
_cell.length_c   1.000
_cell.angle_alpha   90.00
_cell.angle_beta   90.00
_cell.angle_gamma   90.00
#
_symmetry.space_group_name_H-M   'P 1'
#
loop_
_entity.id
_entity.type
_entity.pdbx_description
1 polymer ?
#
loop_
_entity_poly.entity_id
_entity_poly.type
_entity_poly.pdbx_seq_one_letter_code
_entity_poly.pdbx_strand_id
1 'polypeptide(L)'
;MSSLWRLVIFASLILFSQVPSSSSSRELEKRLSSQKHDTSGTRKLGPQLSFQITLHGFLLWASMGFLMPVGILIIRMSAREQCGKRLKILFYSHVISQVASILLATAGAVLSIINFENSFSNTHQRIGLALYGFILLQPVIGFCRPHRGVKGRSRWYFVHWALGTGVSLLGILNIYTGLHAYRRKTGRHVGLWTLLFSVEVAAIAFLYLLQDKWEYMKKQEVILGEEPVAPSDQIPASTRENKRELAVPCYESIKFKFGTVINVD
;
A
#
# COMPACT_ATOMS: atom_id res chain seq x y z
N MET A 1 7.85 -7.15 22.27
CA MET A 1 6.65 -6.32 21.99
C MET A 1 6.73 -4.98 22.71
N SER A 2 6.94 -3.81 22.08
CA SER A 2 6.60 -2.54 22.78
C SER A 2 6.65 -1.21 22.00
N SER A 3 7.55 -0.92 21.06
CA SER A 3 7.61 0.47 20.51
C SER A 3 6.74 0.71 19.27
N LEU A 4 6.76 -0.24 18.32
CA LEU A 4 5.96 -0.14 17.10
C LEU A 4 4.46 -0.28 17.39
N TRP A 5 4.09 -1.22 18.26
CA TRP A 5 2.69 -1.40 18.67
C TRP A 5 2.16 -0.18 19.41
N ARG A 6 3.00 0.50 20.22
CA ARG A 6 2.62 1.80 20.79
C ARG A 6 2.36 2.81 19.68
N LEU A 7 3.24 2.99 18.70
CA LEU A 7 3.03 3.93 17.59
C LEU A 7 1.77 3.62 16.78
N VAL A 8 1.51 2.36 16.45
CA VAL A 8 0.32 2.00 15.68
C VAL A 8 -0.95 2.12 16.54
N ILE A 9 -0.91 1.80 17.83
CA ILE A 9 -2.01 2.05 18.77
C ILE A 9 -2.24 3.56 18.95
N PHE A 10 -1.20 4.36 19.13
CA PHE A 10 -1.28 5.83 19.22
C PHE A 10 -1.82 6.43 17.93
N ALA A 11 -1.35 5.99 16.76
CA ALA A 11 -1.90 6.41 15.48
C ALA A 11 -3.38 6.02 15.38
N SER A 12 -3.75 4.79 15.77
CA SER A 12 -5.14 4.33 15.77
C SER A 12 -6.02 5.14 16.73
N LEU A 13 -5.53 5.45 17.94
CA LEU A 13 -6.22 6.28 18.93
C LEU A 13 -6.39 7.72 18.44
N ILE A 14 -5.36 8.32 17.83
CA ILE A 14 -5.44 9.64 17.19
C ILE A 14 -6.49 9.63 16.06
N LEU A 15 -6.53 8.58 15.25
CA LEU A 15 -7.54 8.41 14.19
C LEU A 15 -8.97 8.31 14.76
N PHE A 16 -9.17 7.63 15.89
CA PHE A 16 -10.46 7.58 16.60
C PHE A 16 -10.82 8.89 17.30
N SER A 17 -9.85 9.66 17.79
CA SER A 17 -10.06 10.98 18.41
C SER A 17 -10.42 12.09 17.41
N GLN A 18 -10.24 11.86 16.11
CA GLN A 18 -10.61 12.79 15.03
C GLN A 18 -12.08 12.63 14.60
N VAL A 19 -12.86 11.74 15.23
CA VAL A 19 -14.32 11.69 15.04
C VAL A 19 -14.90 13.02 15.56
N PRO A 20 -15.59 13.82 14.72
CA PRO A 20 -16.06 15.14 15.12
C PRO A 20 -16.99 15.04 16.33
N SER A 21 -16.59 15.65 17.44
CA SER A 21 -17.47 15.83 18.60
C SER A 21 -18.64 16.74 18.22
N SER A 22 -19.78 16.56 18.89
CA SER A 22 -21.06 17.22 18.59
C SER A 22 -21.05 18.75 18.67
N SER A 23 -19.95 19.37 19.12
CA SER A 23 -19.71 20.82 19.06
C SER A 23 -19.28 21.29 17.66
N SER A 24 -18.45 20.51 16.95
CA SER A 24 -17.93 20.87 15.62
C SER A 24 -19.02 20.89 14.56
N SER A 25 -20.00 19.99 14.66
CA SER A 25 -21.16 19.95 13.75
C SER A 25 -22.01 21.22 13.83
N ARG A 26 -22.17 21.82 15.01
CA ARG A 26 -22.94 23.07 15.20
C ARG A 26 -22.23 24.29 14.59
N GLU A 27 -20.90 24.28 14.63
CA GLU A 27 -20.10 25.36 14.04
C GLU A 27 -20.03 25.25 12.51
N LEU A 28 -20.05 24.02 11.98
CA LEU A 28 -20.19 23.74 10.55
C LEU A 28 -21.57 24.18 10.01
N GLU A 29 -22.67 23.92 10.74
CA GLU A 29 -23.99 24.43 10.37
C GLU A 29 -24.05 25.97 10.32
N LYS A 30 -23.42 26.66 11.29
CA LYS A 30 -23.31 28.13 11.28
C LYS A 30 -22.52 28.66 10.09
N ARG A 31 -21.48 27.95 9.64
CA ARG A 31 -20.69 28.35 8.46
C ARG A 31 -21.46 28.11 7.17
N LEU A 32 -22.20 27.01 7.07
CA LEU A 32 -23.04 26.68 5.92
C LEU A 32 -24.22 27.64 5.75
N SER A 33 -24.83 28.10 6.85
CA SER A 33 -25.90 29.10 6.80
C SER A 33 -25.39 30.48 6.36
N SER A 34 -24.18 30.87 6.79
CA SER A 34 -23.55 32.12 6.35
C SER A 34 -23.15 32.13 4.88
N GLN A 35 -22.82 30.98 4.29
CA GLN A 35 -22.40 30.87 2.89
C GLN A 35 -23.57 30.85 1.90
N LYS A 36 -24.79 30.52 2.38
CA LYS A 36 -25.99 30.42 1.54
C LYS A 36 -26.53 31.78 1.06
N HIS A 37 -26.07 32.88 1.65
CA HIS A 37 -26.59 34.22 1.36
C HIS A 37 -25.92 34.92 0.15
N ASP A 38 -24.99 34.28 -0.56
CA ASP A 38 -24.18 34.95 -1.59
C ASP A 38 -23.99 34.15 -2.89
N THR A 39 -25.08 33.68 -3.51
CA THR A 39 -24.99 33.03 -4.84
C THR A 39 -26.09 33.43 -5.82
N SER A 40 -25.85 34.53 -6.53
CA SER A 40 -26.37 34.74 -7.88
C SER A 40 -25.26 35.35 -8.75
N GLY A 41 -24.68 34.54 -9.64
CA GLY A 41 -23.57 34.95 -10.51
C GLY A 41 -22.63 33.79 -10.81
N THR A 42 -22.47 33.47 -12.10
CA THR A 42 -21.53 32.54 -12.74
C THR A 42 -20.40 32.02 -11.83
N ARG A 43 -20.56 30.78 -11.31
CA ARG A 43 -19.70 30.16 -10.28
C ARG A 43 -18.27 29.90 -10.77
N LYS A 44 -17.38 30.91 -10.72
CA LYS A 44 -15.94 30.67 -10.59
C LYS A 44 -15.70 30.04 -9.22
N LEU A 45 -15.08 28.86 -9.16
CA LEU A 45 -14.62 28.31 -7.87
C LEU A 45 -13.63 29.30 -7.23
N GLY A 46 -13.82 29.58 -5.94
CA GLY A 46 -12.88 30.39 -5.18
C GLY A 46 -11.44 29.81 -5.23
N PRO A 47 -10.39 30.65 -5.18
CA PRO A 47 -9.00 30.19 -5.21
C PRO A 47 -8.67 29.19 -4.09
N GLN A 48 -9.20 29.41 -2.88
CA GLN A 48 -9.00 28.54 -1.73
C GLN A 48 -9.60 27.14 -1.94
N LEU A 49 -10.86 27.07 -2.40
CA LEU A 49 -11.52 25.79 -2.69
C LEU A 49 -10.80 25.02 -3.80
N SER A 50 -10.33 25.73 -4.84
CA SER A 50 -9.56 25.12 -5.93
C SER A 50 -8.24 24.51 -5.43
N PHE A 51 -7.54 25.19 -4.52
CA PHE A 51 -6.35 24.68 -3.88
C PHE A 51 -6.65 23.44 -3.02
N GLN A 52 -7.68 23.49 -2.18
CA GLN A 52 -8.08 22.38 -1.32
C GLN A 52 -8.45 21.13 -2.12
N ILE A 53 -9.17 21.28 -3.24
CA ILE A 53 -9.49 20.17 -4.15
C ILE A 53 -8.21 19.54 -4.72
N THR A 54 -7.25 20.38 -5.11
CA THR A 54 -5.96 19.91 -5.66
C THR A 54 -5.14 19.20 -4.59
N LEU A 55 -5.09 19.74 -3.37
CA LEU A 55 -4.42 19.13 -2.22
C LEU A 55 -5.05 17.79 -1.84
N HIS A 56 -6.38 17.70 -1.81
CA HIS A 56 -7.10 16.44 -1.57
C HIS A 56 -6.69 15.37 -2.60
N GLY A 57 -6.68 15.73 -3.88
CA GLY A 57 -6.26 14.83 -4.95
C GLY A 57 -4.81 14.36 -4.79
N PHE A 58 -3.89 15.27 -4.46
CA PHE A 58 -2.48 14.94 -4.24
C PHE A 58 -2.26 14.01 -3.03
N LEU A 59 -2.91 14.30 -1.90
CA LEU A 59 -2.83 13.46 -0.69
C LEU A 59 -3.34 12.03 -0.96
N LEU A 60 -4.46 11.91 -1.67
CA LEU A 60 -5.08 10.62 -1.98
C LEU A 60 -4.31 9.85 -3.06
N TRP A 61 -3.68 10.54 -4.01
CA TRP A 61 -2.72 9.91 -4.92
C TRP A 61 -1.50 9.38 -4.18
N ALA A 62 -0.84 10.20 -3.36
CA ALA A 62 0.34 9.78 -2.60
C ALA A 62 0.02 8.60 -1.66
N SER A 63 -1.16 8.61 -1.05
CA SER A 63 -1.65 7.54 -0.19
C SER A 63 -2.00 6.26 -0.96
N MET A 64 -3.00 6.33 -1.85
CA MET A 64 -3.67 5.15 -2.43
C MET A 64 -3.14 4.78 -3.80
N GLY A 65 -2.62 5.76 -4.54
CA GLY A 65 -1.97 5.55 -5.83
C GLY A 65 -0.54 5.05 -5.69
N PHE A 66 0.18 5.50 -4.66
CA PHE A 66 1.62 5.23 -4.52
C PHE A 66 1.97 4.39 -3.27
N LEU A 67 1.85 4.93 -2.06
CA LEU A 67 2.36 4.30 -0.83
C LEU A 67 1.70 2.94 -0.54
N MET A 68 0.39 2.83 -0.73
CA MET A 68 -0.34 1.58 -0.48
C MET A 68 0.09 0.45 -1.44
N PRO A 69 0.10 0.63 -2.79
CA PRO A 69 0.66 -0.36 -3.71
C PRO A 69 2.13 -0.69 -3.45
N VAL A 70 2.97 0.31 -3.18
CA VAL A 70 4.40 0.11 -2.88
C VAL A 70 4.57 -0.73 -1.60
N GLY A 71 3.80 -0.44 -0.55
CA GLY A 71 3.79 -1.25 0.67
C GLY A 71 3.43 -2.71 0.40
N ILE A 72 2.48 -2.97 -0.49
CA ILE A 72 2.11 -4.33 -0.92
C ILE A 72 3.25 -5.01 -1.70
N LEU A 73 3.90 -4.31 -2.63
CA LEU A 73 5.04 -4.84 -3.37
C LEU A 73 6.20 -5.20 -2.44
N ILE A 74 6.51 -4.35 -1.46
CA ILE A 74 7.58 -4.57 -0.48
C ILE A 74 7.33 -5.85 0.33
N ILE A 75 6.14 -6.02 0.92
CA ILE A 75 5.88 -7.21 1.75
C ILE A 75 5.86 -8.49 0.92
N ARG A 76 5.48 -8.42 -0.35
CA ARG A 76 5.48 -9.59 -1.25
C ARG A 76 6.90 -10.11 -1.52
N MET A 77 7.91 -9.23 -1.56
CA MET A 77 9.30 -9.66 -1.67
C MET A 77 9.73 -10.58 -0.52
N SER A 78 9.06 -10.47 0.64
CA SER A 78 9.38 -11.29 1.81
C SER A 78 9.10 -12.78 1.62
N ALA A 79 8.24 -13.15 0.67
CA ALA A 79 7.96 -14.56 0.35
C ALA A 79 9.19 -15.31 -0.20
N ARG A 80 10.24 -14.59 -0.62
CA ARG A 80 11.47 -15.13 -1.22
C ARG A 80 12.68 -15.01 -0.32
N GLU A 81 12.54 -14.29 0.79
CA GLU A 81 13.67 -13.98 1.65
C GLU A 81 13.83 -15.02 2.75
N GLN A 82 14.99 -15.67 2.74
CA GLN A 82 15.35 -16.67 3.75
C GLN A 82 16.07 -16.03 4.96
N CYS A 83 16.73 -14.88 4.75
CA CYS A 83 17.46 -14.20 5.82
C CYS A 83 16.49 -13.45 6.75
N GLY A 84 16.42 -13.87 8.01
CA GLY A 84 15.47 -13.36 9.00
C GLY A 84 15.56 -11.84 9.26
N LYS A 85 16.76 -11.25 9.13
CA LYS A 85 16.97 -9.79 9.25
C LYS A 85 16.26 -9.04 8.11
N ARG A 86 16.40 -9.50 6.86
CA ARG A 86 15.74 -8.90 5.69
C ARG A 86 14.23 -9.04 5.76
N LEU A 87 13.73 -10.19 6.21
CA LEU A 87 12.31 -10.41 6.45
C LEU A 87 11.72 -9.40 7.44
N LYS A 88 12.43 -9.08 8.52
CA LYS A 88 12.04 -8.02 9.47
C LYS A 88 12.02 -6.66 8.80
N ILE A 89 13.06 -6.30 8.04
CA ILE A 89 13.13 -5.03 7.32
C ILE A 89 11.93 -4.87 6.37
N LEU A 90 11.65 -5.85 5.52
CA LEU A 90 10.52 -5.82 4.59
C LEU A 90 9.18 -5.69 5.32
N PHE A 91 9.02 -6.39 6.45
CA PHE A 91 7.82 -6.27 7.28
C PHE A 91 7.66 -4.86 7.86
N TYR A 92 8.72 -4.27 8.43
CA TYR A 92 8.65 -2.91 8.96
C TYR A 92 8.46 -1.85 7.88
N SER A 93 9.15 -1.98 6.74
CA SER A 93 8.96 -1.10 5.58
C SER A 93 7.52 -1.13 5.08
N HIS A 94 6.90 -2.31 5.03
CA HIS A 94 5.47 -2.43 4.75
C HIS A 94 4.63 -1.66 5.77
N VAL A 95 4.77 -1.96 7.07
CA VAL A 95 3.96 -1.31 8.12
C VAL A 95 4.12 0.22 8.09
N ILE A 96 5.35 0.73 7.95
CA ILE A 96 5.63 2.17 7.88
C ILE A 96 4.94 2.80 6.67
N SER A 97 5.04 2.17 5.49
CA SER A 97 4.36 2.63 4.28
C SER A 97 2.83 2.65 4.46
N GLN A 98 2.25 1.61 5.07
CA GLN A 98 0.81 1.53 5.30
C GLN A 98 0.33 2.57 6.32
N VAL A 99 1.07 2.81 7.40
CA VAL A 99 0.74 3.86 8.37
C VAL A 99 0.80 5.23 7.71
N ALA A 100 1.85 5.53 6.94
CA ALA A 100 1.95 6.79 6.20
C ALA A 100 0.78 6.97 5.20
N SER A 101 0.43 5.89 4.47
CA SER A 101 -0.71 5.89 3.57
C SER A 101 -2.04 6.18 4.29
N ILE A 102 -2.29 5.54 5.44
CA ILE A 102 -3.49 5.78 6.25
C ILE A 102 -3.53 7.25 6.73
N LEU A 103 -2.43 7.80 7.23
CA LEU A 103 -2.38 9.19 7.70
C LEU A 103 -2.71 10.19 6.58
N LEU A 104 -2.16 9.98 5.38
CA LEU A 104 -2.46 10.82 4.22
C LEU A 104 -3.92 10.65 3.74
N ALA A 105 -4.45 9.42 3.73
CA ALA A 105 -5.85 9.16 3.42
C ALA A 105 -6.79 9.86 4.40
N THR A 106 -6.48 9.79 5.70
CA THR A 106 -7.24 10.50 6.73
C THR A 106 -7.16 12.00 6.57
N ALA A 107 -5.98 12.56 6.33
CA ALA A 107 -5.82 14.00 6.09
C ALA A 107 -6.68 14.45 4.89
N GLY A 108 -6.67 13.71 3.80
CA GLY A 108 -7.50 14.02 2.63
C GLY A 108 -8.99 13.80 2.87
N ALA A 109 -9.40 12.79 3.66
CA ALA A 109 -10.78 12.58 4.05
C ALA A 109 -11.31 13.72 4.94
N VAL A 110 -10.54 14.12 5.95
CA VAL A 110 -10.84 15.26 6.82
C VAL A 110 -10.94 16.55 6.00
N LEU A 111 -10.01 16.78 5.08
CA LEU A 111 -10.04 17.93 4.16
C LEU A 111 -11.35 17.95 3.34
N SER A 112 -11.81 16.79 2.86
CA SER A 112 -13.07 16.66 2.12
C SER A 112 -14.29 16.91 3.00
N ILE A 113 -14.31 16.37 4.22
CA ILE A 113 -15.44 16.51 5.15
C ILE A 113 -15.64 17.98 5.54
N ILE A 114 -14.55 18.69 5.82
CA ILE A 114 -14.61 20.07 6.33
C ILE A 114 -14.91 21.08 5.21
N ASN A 115 -14.37 20.87 4.01
CA ASN A 115 -14.34 21.94 2.99
C ASN A 115 -15.22 21.68 1.77
N PHE A 116 -15.68 20.46 1.53
CA PHE A 116 -16.45 20.13 0.33
C PHE A 116 -17.91 19.82 0.67
N GLU A 117 -18.79 20.01 -0.33
CA GLU A 117 -20.18 19.57 -0.24
C GLU A 117 -20.25 18.03 -0.29
N ASN A 118 -20.60 17.41 0.83
CA ASN A 118 -20.70 15.96 0.97
C ASN A 118 -22.14 15.48 0.76
N SER A 119 -22.72 15.78 -0.41
CA SER A 119 -24.06 15.32 -0.78
C SER A 119 -24.12 13.84 -1.18
N PHE A 120 -22.96 13.18 -1.33
CA PHE A 120 -22.80 11.78 -1.75
C PHE A 120 -23.57 11.40 -3.04
N SER A 121 -23.89 12.39 -3.86
CA SER A 121 -24.54 12.23 -5.15
C SER A 121 -23.59 11.71 -6.23
N ASN A 122 -22.29 11.82 -6.00
CA ASN A 122 -21.25 11.36 -6.93
C ASN A 122 -20.68 10.00 -6.51
N THR A 123 -20.49 9.11 -7.49
CA THR A 123 -19.84 7.80 -7.33
C THR A 123 -18.50 7.87 -6.60
N HIS A 124 -17.66 8.88 -6.87
CA HIS A 124 -16.38 9.10 -6.20
C HIS A 124 -16.54 9.27 -4.68
N GLN A 125 -17.54 10.01 -4.22
CA GLN A 125 -17.77 10.22 -2.78
C GLN A 125 -18.24 8.93 -2.09
N ARG A 126 -19.15 8.19 -2.75
CA ARG A 126 -19.69 6.92 -2.23
C ARG A 126 -18.59 5.85 -2.14
N ILE A 127 -17.79 5.70 -3.20
CA ILE A 127 -16.66 4.78 -3.21
C ILE A 127 -15.61 5.23 -2.19
N GLY A 128 -15.28 6.52 -2.14
CA GLY A 128 -14.30 7.08 -1.20
C GLY A 128 -14.65 6.82 0.26
N LEU A 129 -15.91 6.99 0.64
CA LEU A 129 -16.37 6.71 2.00
C LEU A 129 -16.24 5.22 2.36
N ALA A 130 -16.73 4.34 1.48
CA ALA A 130 -16.62 2.89 1.69
C ALA A 130 -15.14 2.44 1.76
N LEU A 131 -14.32 2.96 0.85
CA LEU A 131 -12.89 2.72 0.79
C LEU A 131 -12.19 3.15 2.10
N TYR A 132 -12.52 4.33 2.65
CA TYR A 132 -11.94 4.80 3.89
C TYR A 132 -12.24 3.85 5.06
N GLY A 133 -13.46 3.31 5.14
CA GLY A 133 -13.81 2.27 6.12
C GLY A 133 -12.92 1.02 6.00
N PHE A 134 -12.69 0.54 4.77
CA PHE A 134 -11.82 -0.62 4.54
C PHE A 134 -10.34 -0.33 4.83
N ILE A 135 -9.85 0.88 4.55
CA ILE A 135 -8.49 1.31 4.89
C ILE A 135 -8.28 1.21 6.41
N LEU A 136 -9.26 1.60 7.23
CA LEU A 136 -9.18 1.50 8.68
C LEU A 136 -9.38 0.06 9.19
N LEU A 137 -10.11 -0.78 8.46
CA LEU A 137 -10.28 -2.20 8.81
C LEU A 137 -8.99 -3.02 8.60
N GLN A 138 -8.20 -2.69 7.59
CA GLN A 138 -6.95 -3.39 7.27
C GLN A 138 -5.96 -3.51 8.42
N PRO A 139 -5.58 -2.42 9.13
CA PRO A 139 -4.69 -2.52 10.27
C PRO A 139 -5.31 -3.41 11.35
N VAL A 140 -6.61 -3.29 11.66
CA VAL A 140 -7.28 -4.14 12.67
C VAL A 140 -7.10 -5.63 12.35
N ILE A 141 -7.30 -6.03 11.09
CA ILE A 141 -7.03 -7.40 10.65
C ILE A 141 -5.54 -7.72 10.82
N GLY A 142 -4.65 -6.79 10.44
CA GLY A 142 -3.21 -6.89 10.63
C GLY A 142 -2.78 -7.11 12.09
N PHE A 143 -3.43 -6.43 13.05
CA PHE A 143 -3.23 -6.56 14.49
C PHE A 143 -3.59 -7.97 14.98
N CYS A 144 -4.66 -8.56 14.43
CA CYS A 144 -5.10 -9.92 14.75
C CYS A 144 -4.27 -11.03 14.08
N ARG A 145 -3.04 -10.74 13.62
CA ARG A 145 -2.15 -11.69 12.97
C ARG A 145 -1.81 -12.87 13.89
N PRO A 146 -2.17 -14.12 13.54
CA PRO A 146 -1.86 -15.28 14.37
C PRO A 146 -0.36 -15.64 14.36
N HIS A 147 0.12 -16.24 15.46
CA HIS A 147 1.48 -16.79 15.58
C HIS A 147 1.81 -17.81 14.48
N ARG A 148 3.10 -18.02 14.20
CA ARG A 148 3.52 -19.01 13.19
C ARG A 148 3.09 -20.42 13.62
N GLY A 149 2.71 -21.27 12.66
CA GLY A 149 2.35 -22.67 12.90
C GLY A 149 0.89 -22.95 13.28
N VAL A 150 0.07 -21.93 13.56
CA VAL A 150 -1.36 -22.14 13.86
C VAL A 150 -2.20 -22.25 12.59
N LYS A 151 -3.17 -23.19 12.57
CA LYS A 151 -4.06 -23.44 11.40
C LYS A 151 -4.77 -22.17 10.90
N GLY A 152 -5.12 -21.25 11.81
CA GLY A 152 -5.80 -19.99 11.48
C GLY A 152 -4.96 -18.99 10.67
N ARG A 153 -3.63 -19.13 10.64
CA ARG A 153 -2.73 -18.17 9.99
C ARG A 153 -2.88 -18.13 8.47
N SER A 154 -3.14 -19.27 7.84
CA SER A 154 -3.35 -19.34 6.39
C SER A 154 -4.63 -18.59 5.99
N ARG A 155 -5.73 -18.80 6.72
CA ARG A 155 -7.00 -18.08 6.52
C ARG A 155 -6.83 -16.58 6.74
N TRP A 156 -6.18 -16.18 7.83
CA TRP A 156 -5.86 -14.77 8.10
C TRP A 156 -5.05 -14.16 6.96
N TYR A 157 -4.01 -14.86 6.49
CA TYR A 157 -3.16 -14.38 5.40
C TYR A 157 -3.96 -14.17 4.12
N PHE A 158 -4.78 -15.14 3.72
CA PHE A 158 -5.62 -15.02 2.54
C PHE A 158 -6.58 -13.83 2.64
N VAL A 159 -7.30 -13.69 3.77
CA VAL A 159 -8.25 -12.59 3.98
C VAL A 159 -7.54 -11.24 3.96
N HIS A 160 -6.45 -11.08 4.72
CA HIS A 160 -5.69 -9.84 4.79
C HIS A 160 -5.10 -9.45 3.42
N TRP A 161 -4.50 -10.42 2.72
CA TRP A 161 -3.95 -10.23 1.39
C TRP A 161 -5.03 -9.86 0.35
N ALA A 162 -6.14 -10.61 0.30
CA ALA A 162 -7.20 -10.41 -0.67
C ALA A 162 -7.90 -9.05 -0.44
N LEU A 163 -8.27 -8.76 0.81
CA LEU A 163 -8.85 -7.47 1.17
C LEU A 163 -7.86 -6.33 0.90
N GLY A 164 -6.56 -6.52 1.17
CA GLY A 164 -5.54 -5.47 1.01
C GLY A 164 -5.31 -5.12 -0.45
N THR A 165 -5.26 -6.14 -1.30
CA THR A 165 -5.20 -5.99 -2.74
C THR A 165 -6.46 -5.32 -3.28
N GLY A 166 -7.64 -5.74 -2.80
CA GLY A 166 -8.92 -5.12 -3.17
C GLY A 166 -9.01 -3.64 -2.80
N VAL A 167 -8.58 -3.27 -1.60
CA VAL A 167 -8.51 -1.86 -1.14
C VAL A 167 -7.58 -1.04 -2.01
N SER A 168 -6.41 -1.59 -2.38
CA SER A 168 -5.47 -0.90 -3.27
C SER A 168 -6.06 -0.67 -4.67
N LEU A 169 -6.69 -1.70 -5.27
CA LEU A 169 -7.36 -1.57 -6.57
C LEU A 169 -8.52 -0.57 -6.52
N LEU A 170 -9.35 -0.64 -5.48
CA LEU A 170 -10.47 0.30 -5.30
C LEU A 170 -9.97 1.74 -5.10
N GLY A 171 -8.84 1.92 -4.43
CA GLY A 171 -8.15 3.21 -4.31
C GLY A 171 -7.74 3.80 -5.66
N ILE A 172 -7.10 2.99 -6.51
CA ILE A 172 -6.72 3.39 -7.88
C ILE A 172 -7.97 3.79 -8.69
N LEU A 173 -9.02 2.96 -8.65
CA LEU A 173 -10.30 3.28 -9.32
C LEU A 173 -10.91 4.58 -8.79
N ASN A 174 -10.83 4.82 -7.49
CA ASN A 174 -11.36 6.04 -6.88
C ASN A 174 -10.57 7.30 -7.29
N ILE A 175 -9.27 7.18 -7.58
CA ILE A 175 -8.46 8.28 -8.12
C ILE A 175 -8.92 8.62 -9.54
N TYR A 176 -9.19 7.64 -10.41
CA TYR A 176 -9.73 7.89 -11.75
C TYR A 176 -11.09 8.58 -11.72
N THR A 177 -12.01 8.12 -10.86
CA THR A 177 -13.32 8.80 -10.70
C THR A 177 -13.14 10.20 -10.10
N GLY A 178 -12.16 10.39 -9.22
CA GLY A 178 -11.78 11.69 -8.66
C GLY A 178 -11.24 12.68 -9.70
N LEU A 179 -10.37 12.23 -10.62
CA LEU A 179 -9.89 13.04 -11.75
C LEU A 179 -11.03 13.43 -12.69
N HIS A 180 -11.97 12.52 -12.94
CA HIS A 180 -13.17 12.83 -13.71
C HIS A 180 -14.05 13.89 -13.01
N ALA A 181 -14.26 13.75 -11.70
CA ALA A 181 -14.98 14.72 -10.89
C ALA A 181 -14.27 16.08 -10.85
N TYR A 182 -12.94 16.08 -10.75
CA TYR A 182 -12.10 17.28 -10.79
C TYR A 182 -12.28 18.06 -12.10
N ARG A 183 -12.21 17.37 -13.24
CA ARG A 183 -12.44 17.97 -14.57
C ARG A 183 -13.81 18.61 -14.65
N ARG A 184 -14.85 17.89 -14.21
CA ARG A 184 -16.25 18.39 -14.23
C ARG A 184 -16.44 19.60 -13.33
N LYS A 185 -15.77 19.65 -12.17
CA LYS A 185 -15.93 20.73 -11.18
C LYS A 185 -15.10 21.96 -11.51
N THR A 186 -13.87 21.80 -11.98
CA THR A 186 -12.93 22.91 -12.22
C THR A 186 -12.86 23.36 -13.68
N GLY A 187 -13.37 22.56 -14.62
CA GLY A 187 -13.20 22.80 -16.06
C GLY A 187 -11.77 22.60 -16.58
N ARG A 188 -10.82 22.24 -15.71
CA ARG A 188 -9.40 22.07 -16.07
C ARG A 188 -9.15 20.74 -16.77
N HIS A 189 -8.24 20.75 -17.73
CA HIS A 189 -7.78 19.55 -18.41
C HIS A 189 -6.97 18.65 -17.46
N VAL A 190 -7.33 17.37 -17.40
CA VAL A 190 -6.69 16.36 -16.52
C VAL A 190 -5.89 15.31 -17.31
N GLY A 191 -5.78 15.45 -18.63
CA GLY A 191 -5.19 14.41 -19.48
C GLY A 191 -3.75 14.06 -19.11
N LEU A 192 -2.91 15.08 -18.83
CA LEU A 192 -1.52 14.84 -18.41
C LEU A 192 -1.45 14.06 -17.08
N TRP A 193 -2.21 14.49 -16.07
CA TRP A 193 -2.27 13.80 -14.77
C TRP A 193 -2.79 12.37 -14.90
N THR A 194 -3.79 12.16 -15.75
CA THR A 194 -4.38 10.84 -16.02
C THR A 194 -3.36 9.93 -16.71
N LEU A 195 -2.62 10.46 -17.69
CA LEU A 195 -1.58 9.72 -18.41
C LEU A 195 -0.45 9.31 -17.46
N LEU A 196 0.10 10.26 -16.69
CA LEU A 196 1.17 9.99 -15.73
C LEU A 196 0.75 8.93 -14.71
N PHE A 197 -0.46 9.07 -14.15
CA PHE A 197 -0.99 8.08 -13.21
C PHE A 197 -1.22 6.71 -13.87
N SER A 198 -1.66 6.68 -15.13
CA SER A 198 -1.84 5.41 -15.87
C SER A 198 -0.50 4.70 -16.11
N VAL A 199 0.55 5.44 -16.45
CA VAL A 199 1.91 4.91 -16.61
C VAL A 199 2.44 4.38 -15.28
N GLU A 200 2.24 5.12 -14.19
CA GLU A 200 2.59 4.68 -12.84
C GLU A 200 1.89 3.37 -12.46
N VAL A 201 0.57 3.29 -12.64
CA VAL A 201 -0.22 2.08 -12.37
C VAL A 201 0.25 0.91 -13.24
N ALA A 202 0.55 1.14 -14.52
CA ALA A 202 1.09 0.11 -15.41
C ALA A 202 2.46 -0.38 -14.94
N ALA A 203 3.34 0.51 -14.50
CA ALA A 203 4.65 0.16 -13.94
C ALA A 203 4.51 -0.67 -12.65
N ILE A 204 3.63 -0.28 -11.73
CA ILE A 204 3.35 -1.03 -10.50
C ILE A 204 2.77 -2.41 -10.85
N ALA A 205 1.82 -2.50 -11.78
CA ALA A 205 1.26 -3.77 -12.24
C ALA A 205 2.32 -4.66 -12.89
N PHE A 206 3.19 -4.08 -13.72
CA PHE A 206 4.32 -4.79 -14.30
C PHE A 206 5.26 -5.33 -13.23
N LEU A 207 5.65 -4.53 -12.24
CA LEU A 207 6.49 -4.97 -11.12
C LEU A 207 5.81 -6.07 -10.30
N TYR A 208 4.49 -5.98 -10.10
CA TYR A 208 3.71 -7.00 -9.40
C TYR A 208 3.74 -8.35 -10.13
N LEU A 209 3.58 -8.34 -11.46
CA LEU A 209 3.66 -9.54 -12.31
C LEU A 209 5.08 -10.06 -12.43
N LEU A 210 6.06 -9.16 -12.57
CA LEU A 210 7.48 -9.48 -12.63
C LEU A 210 7.93 -10.17 -11.35
N GLN A 211 7.44 -9.72 -10.20
CA GLN A 211 7.61 -10.45 -8.95
C GLN A 211 7.15 -11.89 -9.20
N ASP A 212 5.87 -12.18 -9.47
CA ASP A 212 5.35 -13.55 -9.65
C ASP A 212 6.23 -14.46 -10.54
N LYS A 213 6.69 -13.95 -11.69
CA LYS A 213 7.46 -14.73 -12.68
C LYS A 213 8.96 -14.81 -12.46
N TRP A 214 9.53 -14.06 -11.52
CA TRP A 214 10.99 -13.99 -11.31
C TRP A 214 11.67 -15.36 -11.12
N GLU A 215 11.10 -16.23 -10.28
CA GLU A 215 11.68 -17.55 -10.02
C GLU A 215 11.61 -18.47 -11.23
N TYR A 216 10.54 -18.32 -12.04
CA TYR A 216 10.43 -19.04 -13.32
C TYR A 216 11.52 -18.58 -14.29
N MET A 217 11.75 -17.28 -14.41
CA MET A 217 12.79 -16.71 -15.29
C MET A 217 14.20 -17.17 -14.88
N LYS A 218 14.52 -17.13 -13.58
CA LYS A 218 15.80 -17.63 -13.06
C LYS A 218 16.04 -19.10 -13.37
N LYS A 219 15.00 -19.94 -13.27
CA LYS A 219 15.12 -21.36 -13.59
C LYS A 219 15.42 -21.60 -15.07
N GLN A 220 14.89 -20.77 -15.97
CA GLN A 220 15.19 -20.87 -17.41
C GLN A 220 16.64 -20.47 -17.71
N GLU A 221 17.17 -19.44 -17.05
CA GLU A 221 18.57 -19.03 -17.17
C GLU A 221 19.53 -20.15 -16.73
N VAL A 222 19.25 -20.81 -15.61
CA VAL A 222 20.06 -21.93 -15.11
C VAL A 222 20.06 -23.11 -16.08
N ILE A 223 18.89 -23.46 -16.66
CA ILE A 223 18.79 -24.57 -17.63
C ILE A 223 19.59 -24.28 -18.92
N LEU A 224 19.56 -23.04 -19.42
CA LEU A 224 20.33 -22.66 -20.61
C LEU A 224 21.85 -22.60 -20.34
N GLY A 225 22.25 -22.32 -19.10
CA GLY A 225 23.66 -22.33 -18.69
C GLY A 225 24.25 -23.73 -18.46
N GLU A 226 23.42 -24.76 -18.30
CA GLU A 226 23.80 -26.16 -18.08
C GLU A 226 23.65 -27.06 -19.33
N GLU A 227 23.52 -26.47 -20.54
CA GLU A 227 23.59 -27.24 -21.80
C GLU A 227 24.90 -28.09 -21.82
N PRO A 228 24.80 -29.43 -21.87
CA PRO A 228 25.98 -30.29 -21.86
C PRO A 228 26.66 -30.18 -23.23
N VAL A 229 27.78 -29.46 -23.28
CA VAL A 229 28.76 -29.67 -24.35
C VAL A 229 29.15 -31.15 -24.31
N ALA A 230 28.79 -31.88 -25.37
CA ALA A 230 29.09 -33.28 -25.53
C ALA A 230 30.58 -33.56 -25.23
N PRO A 231 30.92 -34.56 -24.39
CA PRO A 231 32.32 -34.93 -24.20
C PRO A 231 32.79 -35.69 -25.44
N SER A 232 33.70 -35.09 -26.22
CA SER A 232 34.61 -35.87 -27.05
C SER A 232 35.62 -36.53 -26.11
N ASP A 233 35.83 -37.83 -26.33
CA ASP A 233 36.62 -38.75 -25.53
C ASP A 233 38.01 -38.21 -25.12
N GLN A 234 38.39 -38.38 -23.84
CA GLN A 234 39.58 -39.13 -23.36
C GLN A 234 40.05 -38.72 -21.93
N ILE A 235 39.99 -39.72 -21.01
CA ILE A 235 40.95 -40.10 -19.94
C ILE A 235 41.09 -39.20 -18.66
N PRO A 236 41.29 -39.80 -17.46
CA PRO A 236 40.85 -39.23 -16.19
C PRO A 236 41.97 -38.64 -15.32
N ALA A 237 41.52 -37.85 -14.33
CA ALA A 237 42.05 -37.68 -12.98
C ALA A 237 42.39 -36.24 -12.56
N SER A 238 41.89 -35.94 -11.36
CA SER A 238 42.44 -35.04 -10.34
C SER A 238 41.84 -33.64 -10.21
N THR A 239 41.41 -33.42 -8.97
CA THR A 239 41.51 -32.17 -8.21
C THR A 239 40.40 -31.14 -8.43
N ARG A 240 39.33 -31.37 -7.67
CA ARG A 240 38.66 -30.32 -6.88
C ARG A 240 39.70 -29.35 -6.33
N GLU A 241 39.68 -28.09 -6.75
CA GLU A 241 39.76 -26.95 -5.84
C GLU A 241 39.50 -25.63 -6.58
N ASN A 242 38.91 -24.70 -5.83
CA ASN A 242 38.93 -23.25 -6.05
C ASN A 242 37.88 -22.64 -7.01
N LYS A 243 36.70 -22.36 -6.45
CA LYS A 243 36.10 -21.03 -6.64
C LYS A 243 35.67 -20.48 -5.29
N ARG A 244 36.54 -19.64 -4.72
CA ARG A 244 36.30 -18.87 -3.50
C ARG A 244 35.01 -18.06 -3.63
N GLU A 245 34.30 -18.09 -2.52
CA GLU A 245 33.17 -17.26 -2.14
C GLU A 245 33.32 -15.79 -2.52
N LEU A 246 32.24 -15.23 -3.07
CA LEU A 246 31.84 -13.86 -2.73
C LEU A 246 30.35 -13.90 -2.32
N ALA A 247 30.07 -14.71 -1.30
CA ALA A 247 28.80 -14.67 -0.58
C ALA A 247 29.00 -13.79 0.66
N VAL A 248 28.27 -12.68 0.72
CA VAL A 248 28.13 -11.90 1.96
C VAL A 248 27.44 -12.81 2.99
N PRO A 249 28.07 -13.19 4.11
CA PRO A 249 27.46 -14.14 5.03
C PRO A 249 26.32 -13.45 5.80
N CYS A 250 25.07 -13.91 5.59
CA CYS A 250 24.01 -13.74 6.59
C CYS A 250 24.42 -14.64 7.75
N TYR A 251 25.02 -14.04 8.79
CA TYR A 251 25.58 -14.76 9.93
C TYR A 251 24.57 -15.72 10.58
N GLU A 252 25.08 -16.93 10.80
CA GLU A 252 24.65 -18.05 11.65
C GLU A 252 23.27 -18.68 11.43
N SER A 253 23.30 -19.86 10.79
CA SER A 253 22.40 -20.98 11.07
C SER A 253 22.98 -22.29 10.54
N ILE A 254 23.82 -22.98 11.34
CA ILE A 254 23.98 -24.44 11.19
C ILE A 254 23.91 -25.06 12.59
N LYS A 255 22.76 -25.67 12.90
CA LYS A 255 22.67 -27.03 13.42
C LYS A 255 21.23 -27.53 13.32
N PHE A 256 20.99 -28.41 12.36
CA PHE A 256 19.83 -29.30 12.35
C PHE A 256 20.03 -30.39 13.41
N LYS A 257 19.14 -30.45 14.40
CA LYS A 257 18.67 -31.74 14.97
C LYS A 257 17.39 -31.49 15.77
N PHE A 258 16.31 -32.15 15.32
CA PHE A 258 15.07 -32.49 16.02
C PHE A 258 14.55 -31.55 17.12
N GLY A 259 13.41 -30.92 16.81
CA GLY A 259 12.38 -30.53 17.78
C GLY A 259 12.71 -29.33 18.67
N THR A 260 12.54 -28.11 18.17
CA THR A 260 12.19 -26.97 19.04
C THR A 260 11.50 -25.85 18.24
N VAL A 261 10.39 -25.37 18.77
CA VAL A 261 9.61 -24.22 18.29
C VAL A 261 10.45 -22.94 18.43
N ILE A 262 10.72 -22.24 17.33
CA ILE A 262 11.37 -20.93 17.37
C ILE A 262 10.29 -19.85 17.33
N ASN A 263 9.94 -19.33 18.51
CA ASN A 263 9.20 -18.09 18.66
C ASN A 263 10.06 -16.89 18.27
N VAL A 264 9.50 -15.99 17.47
CA VAL A 264 10.05 -14.65 17.27
C VAL A 264 8.84 -13.70 17.30
N ASP A 265 8.66 -13.06 18.45
CA ASP A 265 7.74 -11.93 18.67
C ASP A 265 8.19 -10.65 17.94
#